data_AF-A0A534W6N6-F1
#
_entry.id   AF-A0A534W6N6-F1
#
_cell.length_a   1.000
_cell.length_b   1.000
_cell.length_c   1.000
_cell.angle_alpha   90.00
_cell.angle_beta   90.00
_cell.angle_gamma   90.00
#
_symmetry.space_group_name_H-M   'P 1'
#
loop_
_entity.id
_entity.type
_entity.pdbx_description
1 polymer ?
#
loop_
_entity_poly.entity_id
_entity_poly.type
_entity_poly.pdbx_seq_one_letter_code
_entity_poly.pdbx_strand_id
1 'polypeptide(L)'
;WAKPTWGVWWDWDPRLTTTAVMVFAFGGILALRAFVDDPAKRAVWSSVACIVAFVDVPIVYFSVKWWNSLHQAQSTPQTVSSAFHWPLRINAFGILFLWIGLVGLRTRVAALRRRGEMAPPLPEKRPAAGRAQVTGGTV
;
A
#
# COMPACT_ATOMS: atom_id res chain seq x y z
N TRP A 1 -21.46 15.61 -6.33
CA TRP A 1 -21.43 15.87 -4.88
C TRP A 1 -20.87 17.26 -4.58
N ALA A 2 -19.72 17.65 -5.16
CA ALA A 2 -19.10 18.97 -4.94
C ALA A 2 -20.01 20.18 -5.31
N LYS A 3 -20.55 20.23 -6.55
CA LYS A 3 -21.38 21.37 -7.00
C LYS A 3 -22.62 21.63 -6.09
N PRO A 4 -23.40 20.63 -5.67
CA PRO A 4 -24.48 20.83 -4.70
C PRO A 4 -24.04 21.34 -3.32
N THR A 5 -22.85 20.97 -2.84
CA THR A 5 -22.37 21.35 -1.50
C THR A 5 -21.71 22.72 -1.48
N TRP A 6 -20.98 23.08 -2.55
CA TRP A 6 -20.06 24.24 -2.56
C TRP A 6 -20.25 25.18 -3.75
N GLY A 7 -21.21 24.92 -4.64
CA GLY A 7 -21.50 25.76 -5.80
C GLY A 7 -20.53 25.61 -6.98
N VAL A 8 -19.39 24.94 -6.78
CA VAL A 8 -18.36 24.70 -7.81
C VAL A 8 -18.03 23.21 -7.93
N TRP A 9 -17.62 22.78 -9.13
CA TRP A 9 -17.17 21.39 -9.34
C TRP A 9 -15.78 21.13 -8.78
N TRP A 10 -14.92 22.16 -8.82
CA TRP A 10 -13.53 22.13 -8.42
C TRP A 10 -13.08 23.57 -8.17
N ASP A 11 -12.42 23.83 -7.04
CA ASP A 11 -12.03 25.17 -6.60
C ASP A 11 -10.51 25.39 -6.57
N TRP A 12 -9.72 24.36 -6.90
CA TRP A 12 -8.25 24.37 -6.79
C TRP A 12 -7.72 24.68 -5.38
N ASP A 13 -8.52 24.46 -4.34
CA ASP A 13 -8.08 24.59 -2.94
C ASP A 13 -6.83 23.72 -2.69
N PRO A 14 -5.81 24.24 -1.99
CA PRO A 14 -4.62 23.48 -1.64
C PRO A 14 -4.91 22.09 -1.07
N ARG A 15 -5.89 21.96 -0.16
CA ARG A 15 -6.22 20.65 0.44
C ARG A 15 -6.64 19.62 -0.59
N LEU A 16 -7.54 20.02 -1.48
CA LEU A 16 -8.14 19.15 -2.48
C LEU A 16 -7.16 18.90 -3.65
N THR A 17 -6.36 19.89 -4.01
CA THR A 17 -5.32 19.76 -5.04
C THR A 17 -4.19 18.86 -4.58
N THR A 18 -3.64 19.05 -3.38
CA THR A 18 -2.56 18.19 -2.85
C THR A 18 -3.09 16.77 -2.60
N THR A 19 -4.34 16.61 -2.16
CA THR A 19 -4.94 15.27 -2.05
C THR A 19 -5.03 14.57 -3.40
N ALA A 20 -5.40 15.29 -4.48
CA ALA A 20 -5.42 14.72 -5.82
C ALA A 20 -4.00 14.34 -6.29
N VAL A 21 -3.00 15.19 -6.06
CA VAL A 21 -1.58 14.88 -6.34
C VAL A 21 -1.17 13.61 -5.61
N MET A 22 -1.48 13.49 -4.31
CA MET A 22 -1.21 12.30 -3.51
C MET A 22 -1.84 11.04 -4.13
N VAL A 23 -3.13 11.10 -4.53
CA VAL A 23 -3.83 9.97 -5.16
C VAL A 23 -3.13 9.55 -6.46
N PHE A 24 -2.77 10.50 -7.33
CA PHE A 24 -2.06 10.19 -8.58
C PHE A 24 -0.64 9.69 -8.34
N ALA A 25 0.09 10.24 -7.37
CA ALA A 25 1.44 9.81 -7.02
C ALA A 25 1.44 8.35 -6.54
N PHE A 26 0.58 8.01 -5.58
CA PHE A 26 0.47 6.63 -5.07
C PHE A 26 -0.13 5.68 -6.11
N GLY A 27 -1.09 6.11 -6.92
CA GLY A 27 -1.60 5.34 -8.06
C GLY A 27 -0.50 5.05 -9.09
N GLY A 28 0.32 6.04 -9.42
CA GLY A 28 1.49 5.90 -10.28
C GLY A 28 2.53 4.95 -9.72
N ILE A 29 2.76 4.94 -8.41
CA ILE A 29 3.65 3.96 -7.75
C ILE A 29 3.09 2.54 -7.86
N LEU A 30 1.78 2.34 -7.72
CA LEU A 30 1.16 1.02 -7.93
C LEU A 30 1.32 0.56 -9.40
N ALA A 31 1.13 1.45 -10.36
CA ALA A 31 1.38 1.17 -11.77
C ALA A 31 2.85 0.84 -12.05
N LEU A 32 3.79 1.64 -11.53
CA LEU A 32 5.23 1.38 -11.60
C LEU A 32 5.58 -0.01 -11.08
N ARG A 33 4.96 -0.43 -9.96
CA ARG A 33 5.15 -1.77 -9.40
C ARG A 33 4.61 -2.88 -10.30
N ALA A 34 3.57 -2.62 -11.09
CA ALA A 34 2.96 -3.60 -11.97
C ALA A 34 3.74 -3.81 -13.27
N PHE A 35 4.39 -2.75 -13.80
CA PHE A 35 5.07 -2.78 -15.10
C PHE A 35 6.57 -3.11 -15.05
N VAL A 36 7.20 -3.12 -13.87
CA VAL A 36 8.63 -3.45 -13.75
C VAL A 36 8.79 -4.94 -13.46
N ASP A 37 9.34 -5.69 -14.42
CA ASP A 37 9.52 -7.15 -14.30
C ASP A 37 10.63 -7.55 -13.32
N ASP A 38 11.78 -6.86 -13.40
CA ASP A 38 12.95 -7.11 -12.55
C ASP A 38 12.60 -6.86 -11.07
N PRO A 39 12.61 -7.90 -10.20
CA PRO A 39 12.23 -7.77 -8.80
C PRO A 39 13.09 -6.79 -8.01
N ALA A 40 14.39 -6.69 -8.31
CA ALA A 40 15.31 -5.80 -7.61
C ALA A 40 15.07 -4.34 -8.01
N LYS A 41 14.94 -4.05 -9.31
CA LYS A 41 14.60 -2.70 -9.80
C LYS A 41 13.22 -2.27 -9.29
N ARG A 42 12.22 -3.16 -9.38
CA ARG A 42 10.87 -2.92 -8.86
C ARG A 42 10.90 -2.55 -7.38
N ALA A 43 11.73 -3.21 -6.58
CA ALA A 43 11.87 -2.89 -5.15
C ALA A 43 12.45 -1.49 -4.93
N VAL A 44 13.58 -1.17 -5.58
CA VAL A 44 14.29 0.11 -5.39
C VAL A 44 13.50 1.28 -5.96
N TRP A 45 13.02 1.18 -7.20
CA TRP A 45 12.33 2.31 -7.86
C TRP A 45 11.05 2.67 -7.13
N SER A 46 10.31 1.66 -6.68
CA SER A 46 9.07 1.90 -5.93
C SER A 46 9.32 2.43 -4.51
N SER A 47 10.39 2.01 -3.83
CA SER A 47 10.70 2.55 -2.51
C SER A 47 11.12 4.01 -2.57
N VAL A 48 11.97 4.37 -3.54
CA VAL A 48 12.38 5.76 -3.79
C VAL A 48 11.16 6.61 -4.15
N ALA A 49 10.33 6.17 -5.09
CA ALA A 49 9.12 6.89 -5.48
C ALA A 49 8.15 7.07 -4.29
N CYS A 50 7.96 6.04 -3.45
CA CYS A 50 7.17 6.15 -2.22
C CYS A 50 7.72 7.20 -1.25
N ILE A 51 9.03 7.24 -1.03
CA ILE A 51 9.65 8.21 -0.12
C ILE A 51 9.42 9.64 -0.61
N VAL A 52 9.58 9.87 -1.92
CA VAL A 52 9.32 11.17 -2.54
C VAL A 52 7.84 11.54 -2.42
N ALA A 53 6.92 10.63 -2.76
CA ALA A 53 5.48 10.87 -2.64
C ALA A 53 5.03 11.09 -1.18
N PHE A 54 5.70 10.48 -0.21
CA PHE A 54 5.39 10.64 1.21
C PHE A 54 5.60 12.08 1.71
N VAL A 55 6.46 12.87 1.05
CA VAL A 55 6.64 14.30 1.36
C VAL A 55 5.33 15.08 1.17
N ASP A 56 4.42 14.62 0.31
CA ASP A 56 3.13 15.27 0.10
C ASP A 56 2.15 15.04 1.28
N VAL A 57 2.33 13.99 2.08
CA VAL A 57 1.48 13.70 3.24
C VAL A 57 1.47 14.84 4.28
N PRO A 58 2.62 15.36 4.76
CA PRO A 58 2.60 16.53 5.64
C PRO A 58 2.07 17.78 4.93
N ILE A 59 2.28 17.94 3.62
CA ILE A 59 1.74 19.08 2.86
C ILE A 59 0.20 19.04 2.89
N VAL A 60 -0.40 17.89 2.58
CA VAL A 60 -1.85 17.67 2.69
C VAL A 60 -2.34 17.95 4.10
N TYR A 61 -1.65 17.46 5.14
CA TYR A 61 -2.05 17.69 6.53
C TYR A 61 -2.02 19.18 6.90
N PHE A 62 -0.93 19.88 6.58
CA PHE A 62 -0.77 21.29 6.93
C PHE A 62 -1.52 22.24 6.00
N SER A 63 -1.98 21.78 4.83
CA SER A 63 -2.83 22.56 3.92
C SER A 63 -4.05 23.16 4.63
N VAL A 64 -4.60 22.43 5.61
CA VAL A 64 -5.73 22.83 6.47
C VAL A 64 -5.41 24.06 7.32
N LYS A 65 -4.15 24.24 7.69
CA LYS A 65 -3.68 25.32 8.59
C LYS A 65 -3.05 26.48 7.83
N TRP A 66 -2.37 26.19 6.72
CA TRP A 66 -1.64 27.19 5.95
C TRP A 66 -2.53 28.03 5.04
N TRP A 67 -3.66 27.50 4.57
CA TRP A 67 -4.56 28.20 3.66
C TRP A 67 -6.00 28.28 4.16
N ASN A 68 -6.61 29.43 3.92
CA ASN A 68 -8.05 29.60 4.05
C ASN A 68 -8.73 28.87 2.88
N SER A 69 -9.62 27.94 3.20
CA SER A 69 -10.30 27.09 2.22
C SER A 69 -11.81 27.10 2.49
N LEU A 70 -12.62 26.69 1.51
CA LEU A 70 -14.06 26.48 1.72
C LEU A 70 -14.35 25.27 2.65
N HIS A 71 -13.33 24.48 2.94
CA HIS A 71 -13.41 23.31 3.79
C HIS A 71 -13.28 23.68 5.27
N GLN A 72 -14.10 23.05 6.10
CA GLN A 72 -14.05 23.19 7.56
C GLN A 72 -12.64 23.00 8.12
N ALA A 73 -12.36 23.73 9.21
CA ALA A 73 -11.13 23.62 9.98
C ALA A 73 -11.03 22.26 10.68
N GLN A 74 -9.82 21.94 11.16
CA GLN A 74 -9.55 20.70 11.88
C GLN A 74 -10.34 20.66 13.20
N SER A 75 -11.09 19.58 13.41
CA SER A 75 -11.74 19.30 14.68
C SER A 75 -10.71 18.92 15.76
N THR A 76 -10.90 19.44 16.98
CA THR A 76 -10.09 19.12 18.16
C THR A 76 -10.99 18.55 19.27
N PRO A 77 -10.42 17.93 20.32
CA PRO A 77 -11.21 17.50 21.49
C PRO A 77 -12.06 18.62 22.12
N GLN A 78 -11.68 19.89 21.92
CA GLN A 78 -12.41 21.07 22.40
C GLN A 78 -13.56 21.47 21.46
N THR A 79 -13.50 21.13 20.17
CA THR A 79 -14.53 21.48 19.19
C THR A 79 -15.51 20.34 18.92
N VAL A 80 -15.25 19.14 19.44
CA VAL A 80 -16.14 17.97 19.32
C VAL A 80 -16.82 17.65 20.66
N SER A 81 -18.09 17.23 20.59
CA SER A 81 -18.83 16.81 21.79
C SER A 81 -18.11 15.69 22.55
N SER A 82 -18.14 15.75 23.88
CA SER A 82 -17.52 14.78 24.78
C SER A 82 -18.01 13.35 24.55
N ALA A 83 -19.25 13.18 24.08
CA ALA A 83 -19.82 11.89 23.71
C ALA A 83 -19.02 11.15 22.64
N PHE A 84 -18.28 11.87 21.78
CA PHE A 84 -17.46 11.29 20.71
C PHE A 84 -16.03 10.94 21.13
N HIS A 85 -15.57 11.39 22.30
CA HIS A 85 -14.16 11.20 22.69
C HIS A 85 -13.78 9.73 22.77
N TRP A 86 -14.65 8.89 23.35
CA TRP A 86 -14.35 7.47 23.50
C TRP A 86 -14.49 6.68 22.20
N PRO A 87 -15.59 6.84 21.42
CA PRO A 87 -15.70 6.25 20.09
C PRO A 87 -14.51 6.58 19.16
N LEU A 88 -14.07 7.84 19.13
CA LEU A 88 -12.94 8.26 18.27
C LEU A 88 -11.63 7.58 18.68
N ARG A 89 -11.34 7.44 19.98
CA ARG A 89 -10.12 6.77 20.46
C ARG A 89 -10.17 5.27 20.19
N ILE A 90 -11.29 4.60 20.45
CA ILE A 90 -11.44 3.17 20.15
C ILE A 90 -11.25 2.93 18.65
N ASN A 91 -11.84 3.79 17.81
CA ASN A 91 -11.66 3.71 16.37
C ASN A 91 -10.19 3.93 15.97
N ALA A 92 -9.53 4.97 16.50
CA ALA A 92 -8.14 5.28 16.19
C ALA A 92 -7.19 4.12 16.53
N PHE A 93 -7.31 3.56 17.74
CA PHE A 93 -6.51 2.41 18.15
C PHE A 93 -6.87 1.14 17.38
N GLY A 94 -8.17 0.90 17.13
CA GLY A 94 -8.64 -0.23 16.33
C GLY A 94 -8.05 -0.22 14.92
N ILE A 95 -8.10 0.92 14.23
CA ILE A 95 -7.50 1.11 12.90
C ILE A 95 -5.98 0.99 12.96
N LEU A 96 -5.32 1.55 13.98
CA LEU A 96 -3.88 1.44 14.16
C LEU A 96 -3.44 -0.03 14.29
N PHE A 97 -4.08 -0.80 15.17
CA PHE A 97 -3.74 -2.22 15.37
C PHE A 97 -4.08 -3.07 14.15
N LEU A 98 -5.21 -2.79 13.50
CA LEU A 98 -5.57 -3.42 12.23
C LEU A 98 -4.49 -3.16 11.16
N TRP A 99 -4.05 -1.91 11.02
CA TRP A 99 -3.01 -1.53 10.06
C TRP A 99 -1.68 -2.22 10.36
N ILE A 100 -1.23 -2.24 11.63
CA ILE A 100 -0.02 -2.97 12.06
C ILE A 100 -0.15 -4.45 11.69
N GLY A 101 -1.29 -5.07 11.97
CA GLY A 101 -1.56 -6.47 11.63
C GLY A 101 -1.49 -6.73 10.12
N LEU A 102 -2.13 -5.89 9.31
CA LEU A 102 -2.13 -6.00 7.84
C LEU A 102 -0.73 -5.79 7.24
N VAL A 103 0.03 -4.81 7.72
CA VAL A 103 1.42 -4.60 7.29
C VAL A 103 2.31 -5.78 7.69
N GLY A 104 2.13 -6.32 8.92
CA GLY A 104 2.80 -7.52 9.37
C GLY A 104 2.50 -8.74 8.49
N LEU A 105 1.23 -8.96 8.14
CA LEU A 105 0.85 -10.03 7.21
C LEU A 105 1.44 -9.79 5.81
N ARG A 106 1.39 -8.56 5.31
CA ARG A 106 1.90 -8.19 4.00
C ARG A 106 3.41 -8.38 3.88
N THR A 107 4.17 -8.11 4.94
CA THR A 107 5.63 -8.33 4.97
C THR A 107 5.97 -9.81 5.03
N ARG A 108 5.23 -10.62 5.80
CA ARG A 108 5.35 -12.09 5.80
C ARG A 108 5.12 -12.68 4.41
N VAL A 109 4.03 -12.30 3.76
CA VAL A 109 3.73 -12.73 2.37
C VAL A 109 4.81 -12.24 1.40
N ALA A 110 5.31 -11.01 1.54
CA ALA A 110 6.39 -10.49 0.71
C ALA A 110 7.69 -11.29 0.85
N ALA A 111 8.02 -11.72 2.07
CA ALA A 111 9.21 -12.50 2.35
C ALA A 111 9.11 -13.90 1.72
N LEU A 112 7.94 -14.54 1.82
CA LEU A 112 7.69 -15.83 1.18
C LEU A 112 7.75 -15.76 -0.35
N ARG A 113 7.13 -14.75 -0.96
CA ARG A 113 7.19 -14.53 -2.43
C ARG A 113 8.62 -14.31 -2.91
N ARG A 114 9.39 -13.45 -2.23
CA ARG A 114 10.81 -13.23 -2.55
C ARG A 114 11.65 -14.50 -2.44
N ARG A 115 11.39 -15.36 -1.44
CA ARG A 115 12.08 -16.65 -1.31
C ARG A 115 11.76 -17.59 -2.48
N GLY A 116 10.50 -17.61 -2.95
CA GLY A 116 10.10 -18.39 -4.11
C GLY A 116 10.73 -17.88 -5.42
N GLU A 117 10.78 -16.56 -5.61
CA GLU A 117 11.42 -15.91 -6.77
C GLU A 117 12.94 -16.16 -6.84
N MET A 118 13.61 -16.35 -5.69
CA MET A 118 15.06 -16.62 -5.61
C MET A 118 15.44 -18.09 -5.44
N ALA A 119 14.45 -19.00 -5.37
CA ALA A 119 14.74 -20.42 -5.20
C ALA A 119 15.38 -20.99 -6.48
N PRO A 120 16.43 -21.83 -6.37
CA PRO A 120 16.97 -22.53 -7.53
C PRO A 120 15.88 -23.34 -8.24
N PRO A 121 15.97 -23.55 -9.57
CA PRO A 121 15.07 -24.44 -10.28
C PRO A 121 15.00 -25.78 -9.58
N LEU A 122 13.80 -26.34 -9.46
CA LEU A 122 13.65 -27.68 -8.90
C LEU A 122 14.54 -28.65 -9.68
N PRO A 123 15.21 -29.61 -9.01
CA PRO A 123 15.96 -30.63 -9.71
C PRO A 123 15.05 -31.28 -10.74
N GLU A 124 15.55 -31.42 -11.98
CA GLU A 124 14.79 -32.08 -13.04
C GLU A 124 14.32 -33.44 -12.52
N LYS A 125 13.03 -33.76 -12.75
CA LYS A 125 12.48 -35.05 -12.36
C LYS A 125 13.29 -36.12 -13.06
N ARG A 126 14.16 -36.81 -12.30
CA ARG A 126 14.93 -37.94 -12.83
C ARG A 126 13.93 -38.91 -13.44
N PRO A 127 14.12 -39.34 -14.70
CA PRO A 127 13.21 -40.31 -15.31
C PRO A 127 13.09 -41.49 -14.36
N ALA A 128 11.85 -41.91 -14.09
CA ALA A 128 11.58 -43.03 -13.21
C ALA A 128 12.46 -44.19 -13.66
N ALA A 129 13.41 -44.59 -12.81
CA ALA A 129 14.33 -45.66 -13.13
C ALA A 129 13.48 -46.84 -13.60
N GLY A 130 13.57 -47.15 -14.89
CA GLY A 130 12.84 -48.25 -15.48
C GLY A 130 13.10 -49.48 -14.63
N ARG A 131 12.02 -50.15 -14.19
CA ARG A 131 12.09 -51.45 -13.53
C ARG A 131 13.12 -52.27 -14.30
N ALA A 132 14.27 -52.52 -13.68
CA ALA A 132 15.24 -53.45 -14.22
C ALA A 132 14.49 -54.77 -14.41
N GLN A 133 14.26 -55.10 -15.67
CA GLN A 133 13.64 -56.35 -16.08
C GLN A 133 14.63 -57.43 -15.67
N VAL A 134 14.38 -58.06 -14.52
CA VAL A 134 15.10 -59.25 -14.07
C VAL A 134 14.71 -60.36 -15.04
N THR A 135 15.44 -60.47 -16.14
CA THR A 135 15.39 -61.65 -17.01
C THR A 135 16.03 -62.79 -16.24
N GLY A 136 15.18 -63.60 -15.62
CA GLY A 136 15.55 -64.93 -15.14
C GLY A 136 16.01 -65.78 -16.32
N GLY A 137 17.25 -66.26 -16.24
CA GLY A 137 17.81 -67.27 -17.13
C GLY A 137 18.41 -68.37 -16.27
N THR A 138 17.60 -69.38 -16.02
CA THR A 138 17.94 -70.68 -15.42
C THR A 138 18.68 -71.58 -16.42
N VAL A 139 19.70 -72.28 -15.90
CA VAL A 139 20.39 -73.51 -16.36
C VAL A 139 21.23 -73.40 -17.63
#